data_AF-A0A225W0V8-F1
#
_entry.id   AF-A0A225W0V8-F1
#
_cell.length_a   1.000
_cell.length_b   1.000
_cell.length_c   1.000
_cell.angle_alpha   90.00
_cell.angle_beta   90.00
_cell.angle_gamma   90.00
#
_symmetry.space_group_name_H-M   'P 1'
#
loop_
_entity.id
_entity.type
_entity.pdbx_description
1 polymer ?
#
loop_
_entity_poly.entity_id
_entity_poly.type
_entity_poly.pdbx_seq_one_letter_code
_entity_poly.pdbx_strand_id
1 'polypeptide(L)'
;MSWFWEYTWEKYADASLWPVHCFTAVCVIGGWTVTTPFRAVWWNLIRETWRVFLLNGDMIAACLTRYLQVVQDPSIQQLRGWEYAGALGGAALSVPSLVLMEDEGKHGRYGRMHLAWWNAWRETLYDYLPDLVADTYRSTTNYYHASWDATGATTKRFGAVVYAVCWFVMLLLSVTLYLPMWTYDFLACVVDTWVSW
;
A
#
# COMPACT_ATOMS: atom_id res chain seq x y z
N MET A 1 -10.96 -58.31 17.56
CA MET A 1 -10.51 -57.36 16.52
C MET A 1 -9.00 -57.23 16.64
N SER A 2 -8.27 -58.26 16.18
CA SER A 2 -6.82 -58.48 16.39
C SER A 2 -6.05 -58.45 15.07
N TRP A 3 -6.50 -57.64 14.11
CA TRP A 3 -6.01 -57.67 12.72
C TRP A 3 -4.82 -56.74 12.45
N PHE A 4 -4.27 -56.05 13.45
CA PHE A 4 -3.19 -55.09 13.21
C PHE A 4 -1.77 -55.61 13.49
N TRP A 5 -1.61 -56.83 14.01
CA TRP A 5 -0.30 -57.35 14.44
C TRP A 5 -0.02 -58.81 14.06
N GLU A 6 -0.55 -59.30 12.94
CA GLU A 6 0.01 -60.48 12.26
C GLU A 6 1.25 -60.07 11.42
N TYR A 7 2.21 -59.44 12.07
CA TYR A 7 3.55 -59.23 11.53
C TYR A 7 4.43 -60.31 12.13
N THR A 8 4.44 -61.48 11.49
CA THR A 8 5.17 -62.66 11.96
C THR A 8 6.67 -62.42 11.91
N TRP A 9 7.31 -62.33 13.07
CA TRP A 9 8.76 -62.19 13.25
C TRP A 9 9.58 -63.20 12.43
N GLU A 10 9.00 -64.38 12.16
CA GLU A 10 9.58 -65.43 11.32
C GLU A 10 9.88 -64.97 9.89
N LYS A 11 9.10 -64.04 9.32
CA LYS A 11 9.37 -63.47 7.98
C LYS A 11 10.56 -62.50 7.96
N TYR A 12 10.89 -61.86 9.08
CA TYR A 12 12.04 -60.96 9.20
C TYR A 12 13.32 -61.72 9.60
N ALA A 13 13.17 -62.87 10.26
CA ALA A 13 14.28 -63.73 10.69
C ALA A 13 14.74 -64.71 9.60
N ASP A 14 14.12 -64.70 8.41
CA ASP A 14 14.53 -65.52 7.27
C ASP A 14 15.96 -65.13 6.84
N ALA A 15 16.83 -66.15 6.82
CA ALA A 15 18.23 -66.00 6.44
C ALA A 15 18.40 -65.47 5.01
N SER A 16 17.40 -65.65 4.14
CA SER A 16 17.38 -65.13 2.78
C SER A 16 17.34 -63.59 2.70
N LEU A 17 16.81 -62.91 3.73
CA LEU A 17 16.63 -61.45 3.80
C LEU A 17 17.81 -60.72 4.48
N TRP A 18 18.77 -61.44 5.05
CA TRP A 18 19.97 -60.87 5.67
C TRP A 18 20.73 -59.88 4.77
N PRO A 19 20.94 -60.15 3.47
CA PRO A 19 21.59 -59.19 2.58
C PRO A 19 20.84 -57.85 2.48
N VAL A 20 19.50 -57.89 2.50
CA VAL A 20 18.64 -56.70 2.45
C VAL A 20 18.68 -55.94 3.77
N HIS A 21 18.72 -56.64 4.90
CA HIS A 21 18.89 -56.01 6.23
C HIS A 21 20.27 -55.37 6.40
N CYS A 22 21.33 -56.02 5.93
CA CYS A 22 22.67 -55.43 5.93
C CYS A 22 22.75 -54.21 5.00
N PHE A 23 22.16 -54.28 3.80
CA PHE A 23 22.13 -53.16 2.87
C PHE A 23 21.35 -51.97 3.44
N THR A 24 20.16 -52.21 3.99
CA THR A 24 19.36 -51.15 4.63
C THR A 24 20.06 -50.56 5.85
N ALA A 25 20.72 -51.37 6.69
CA ALA A 25 21.53 -50.87 7.81
C ALA A 25 22.69 -49.98 7.32
N VAL A 26 23.44 -50.41 6.30
CA VAL A 26 24.54 -49.62 5.73
C VAL A 26 24.02 -48.32 5.08
N CYS A 27 22.93 -48.37 4.34
CA CYS A 27 22.33 -47.18 3.73
C CYS A 27 21.75 -46.21 4.77
N VAL A 28 21.11 -46.70 5.83
CA VAL A 28 20.55 -45.86 6.89
C VAL A 28 21.66 -45.27 7.75
N ILE A 29 22.63 -46.07 8.19
CA ILE A 29 23.76 -45.59 9.01
C ILE A 29 24.64 -44.66 8.18
N GLY A 30 24.95 -45.03 6.94
CA GLY A 30 25.72 -44.21 6.01
C GLY A 30 25.00 -42.91 5.64
N GLY A 31 23.70 -42.98 5.34
CA GLY A 31 22.88 -41.80 5.10
C GLY A 31 22.81 -40.89 6.34
N TRP A 32 22.69 -41.46 7.53
CA TRP A 32 22.66 -40.71 8.79
C TRP A 32 24.00 -40.03 9.07
N THR A 33 25.13 -40.71 8.91
CA THR A 33 26.46 -40.13 9.13
C THR A 33 26.78 -39.04 8.10
N VAL A 34 26.44 -39.25 6.83
CA VAL A 34 26.61 -38.25 5.76
C VAL A 34 25.73 -37.01 5.99
N THR A 35 24.51 -37.19 6.50
CA THR A 35 23.59 -36.07 6.79
C THR A 35 23.83 -35.40 8.14
N THR A 36 24.61 -36.01 9.05
CA THR A 36 24.95 -35.45 10.36
C THR A 36 25.58 -34.05 10.30
N PRO A 37 26.63 -33.79 9.47
CA PRO A 37 27.19 -32.44 9.37
C PRO A 37 26.16 -31.43 8.84
N PHE A 38 25.35 -31.81 7.85
CA PHE A 38 24.29 -30.94 7.32
C PHE A 38 23.25 -30.60 8.38
N ARG A 39 22.82 -31.58 9.18
CA ARG A 39 21.88 -31.36 10.29
C ARG A 39 22.47 -30.48 11.39
N ALA A 40 23.76 -30.63 11.70
CA ALA A 40 24.44 -29.77 12.65
C ALA A 40 24.51 -28.32 12.15
N VAL A 41 24.87 -28.10 10.87
CA VAL A 41 24.87 -26.78 10.24
C VAL A 41 23.46 -26.19 10.24
N TRP A 42 22.45 -26.98 9.88
CA TRP A 42 21.06 -26.55 9.86
C TRP A 42 20.55 -26.14 11.25
N TRP A 43 20.87 -26.92 12.29
CA TRP A 43 20.51 -26.57 13.66
C TRP A 43 21.20 -25.30 14.16
N ASN A 44 22.47 -25.11 13.82
CA ASN A 44 23.20 -23.89 14.16
C ASN A 44 22.59 -22.68 13.45
N LEU A 45 22.24 -22.81 12.17
CA LEU A 45 21.59 -21.77 11.39
C LEU A 45 20.22 -21.40 11.97
N ILE A 46 19.38 -22.40 12.29
CA ILE A 46 18.09 -22.17 12.95
C ILE A 46 18.29 -21.47 14.29
N ARG A 47 19.23 -21.93 15.12
CA ARG A 47 19.49 -21.36 16.44
C ARG A 47 19.91 -19.91 16.35
N GLU A 48 20.83 -19.58 15.44
CA GLU A 48 21.30 -18.21 15.28
C GLU A 48 20.21 -17.31 14.68
N THR A 49 19.45 -17.81 13.71
CA THR A 49 18.28 -17.10 13.15
C THR A 49 17.23 -16.84 14.23
N TRP A 50 16.96 -17.83 15.09
CA TRP A 50 16.03 -17.71 16.20
C TRP A 50 16.51 -16.69 17.24
N ARG A 51 17.80 -16.71 17.56
CA ARG A 51 18.42 -15.73 18.44
C ARG A 51 18.27 -14.31 17.89
N VAL A 52 18.55 -14.11 16.61
CA VAL A 52 18.39 -12.82 15.93
C VAL A 52 16.90 -12.41 15.93
N PHE A 53 15.98 -13.33 15.65
CA PHE A 53 14.55 -13.06 15.68
C PHE A 53 14.08 -12.58 17.07
N LEU A 54 14.51 -13.26 18.14
CA LEU A 54 14.19 -12.87 19.50
C LEU A 54 14.78 -11.50 19.86
N LEU A 55 16.04 -11.23 19.46
CA LEU A 55 16.68 -9.94 19.69
C LEU A 55 15.95 -8.79 18.96
N ASN A 56 15.53 -9.02 17.71
CA ASN A 56 14.74 -8.03 16.98
C ASN A 56 13.36 -7.84 17.61
N GLY A 57 12.71 -8.93 18.05
CA GLY A 57 11.42 -8.87 18.73
C GLY A 57 11.48 -8.07 20.04
N ASP A 58 12.48 -8.31 20.87
CA ASP A 58 12.71 -7.58 22.12
C ASP A 58 12.99 -6.09 21.87
N MET A 59 13.83 -5.78 20.88
CA MET A 59 14.09 -4.40 20.46
C MET A 59 12.83 -3.68 19.97
N ILE A 60 11.99 -4.33 19.15
CA ILE A 60 10.72 -3.78 18.67
C ILE A 60 9.75 -3.57 19.83
N ALA A 61 9.66 -4.52 20.76
CA ALA A 61 8.80 -4.40 21.94
C ALA A 61 9.23 -3.24 22.84
N ALA A 62 10.53 -3.07 23.05
CA ALA A 62 11.08 -1.93 23.80
C ALA A 62 10.79 -0.59 23.10
N CYS A 63 11.00 -0.50 21.79
CA CYS A 63 10.65 0.67 20.98
C CYS A 63 9.16 1.00 21.06
N LEU A 64 8.29 0.00 20.90
CA LEU A 64 6.84 0.18 20.96
C LEU A 64 6.41 0.65 22.36
N THR A 65 6.98 0.08 23.42
CA THR A 65 6.67 0.47 24.80
C THR A 65 7.05 1.93 25.05
N ARG A 66 8.26 2.35 24.65
CA ARG A 66 8.70 3.74 24.77
C ARG A 66 7.87 4.69 23.90
N TYR A 67 7.49 4.26 22.70
CA TYR A 67 6.63 5.05 21.83
C TYR A 67 5.24 5.25 22.43
N LEU A 68 4.65 4.19 22.98
CA LEU A 68 3.38 4.28 23.69
C LEU A 68 3.46 5.19 24.92
N GLN A 69 4.59 5.22 25.63
CA GLN A 69 4.82 6.17 26.72
C GLN A 69 4.76 7.62 26.22
N VAL A 70 5.38 7.93 25.08
CA VAL A 70 5.33 9.29 24.49
C VAL A 70 3.91 9.64 24.02
N VAL A 71 3.17 8.68 23.45
CA VAL A 71 1.76 8.89 23.04
C VAL A 71 0.84 9.14 24.25
N GLN A 72 1.16 8.53 25.39
CA GLN A 72 0.41 8.69 26.63
C GLN A 72 0.81 9.95 27.43
N ASP A 73 1.86 10.66 27.01
CA ASP A 73 2.33 11.85 27.69
C ASP A 73 1.28 12.98 27.60
N PRO A 74 0.81 13.52 28.74
CA PRO A 74 -0.17 14.61 28.77
C PRO A 74 0.29 15.85 27.99
N SER A 75 1.60 16.11 27.93
CA SER A 75 2.16 17.25 27.19
C SER A 75 1.96 17.10 25.68
N ILE A 76 2.08 15.88 25.17
CA ILE A 76 1.88 15.57 23.74
C ILE A 76 0.38 15.54 23.42
N GLN A 77 -0.46 15.02 24.33
CA GLN A 77 -1.91 14.98 24.14
C GLN A 77 -2.57 16.37 24.14
N GLN A 78 -1.91 17.38 24.71
CA GLN A 78 -2.38 18.77 24.65
C GLN A 78 -2.15 19.40 23.27
N LEU A 79 -1.23 18.87 22.46
CA LEU A 79 -1.02 19.34 21.09
C LEU A 79 -2.24 19.01 20.23
N ARG A 80 -2.57 19.89 19.28
CA ARG A 80 -3.72 19.71 18.37
C ARG A 80 -3.28 19.67 16.91
N GLY A 81 -3.99 18.85 16.13
CA GLY A 81 -3.87 18.85 14.67
C GLY A 81 -2.47 18.45 14.18
N TRP A 82 -1.85 19.33 13.40
CA TRP A 82 -0.58 19.05 12.73
C TRP A 82 0.62 19.01 13.68
N GLU A 83 0.57 19.76 14.78
CA GLU A 83 1.63 19.77 15.80
C GLU A 83 1.70 18.44 16.56
N TYR A 84 0.54 17.84 16.84
CA TYR A 84 0.44 16.49 17.42
C TYR A 84 0.98 15.43 16.47
N ALA A 85 0.59 15.50 15.19
CA ALA A 85 1.08 14.58 14.16
C ALA A 85 2.60 14.69 13.96
N GLY A 86 3.13 15.92 13.97
CA GLY A 86 4.56 16.18 13.89
C GLY A 86 5.32 15.65 15.12
N ALA A 87 4.78 15.85 16.33
CA ALA A 87 5.39 15.35 17.56
C ALA A 87 5.40 13.82 17.62
N LEU A 88 4.31 13.16 17.23
CA LEU A 88 4.24 11.69 17.10
C LEU A 88 5.20 11.16 16.04
N GLY A 89 5.25 11.80 14.87
CA GLY A 89 6.17 11.43 13.79
C GLY A 89 7.64 11.57 14.22
N GLY A 90 7.97 12.68 14.89
CA GLY A 90 9.29 12.91 15.47
C GLY A 90 9.64 11.88 16.54
N ALA A 91 8.69 11.53 17.41
CA ALA A 91 8.86 10.48 18.41
C ALA A 91 9.06 9.09 17.77
N ALA A 92 8.31 8.75 16.72
CA ALA A 92 8.48 7.50 16.00
C ALA A 92 9.88 7.38 15.37
N LEU A 93 10.44 8.50 14.92
CA LEU A 93 11.79 8.56 14.38
C LEU A 93 12.85 8.52 15.49
N SER A 94 12.64 9.19 16.63
CA SER A 94 13.65 9.34 17.69
C SER A 94 13.69 8.18 18.70
N VAL A 95 12.56 7.56 19.01
CA VAL A 95 12.45 6.49 20.02
C VAL A 95 13.37 5.29 19.72
N PRO A 96 13.49 4.79 18.48
CA PRO A 96 14.37 3.65 18.22
C PRO A 96 15.85 3.95 18.45
N SER A 97 16.34 5.18 18.21
CA SER A 97 17.73 5.51 18.59
C SER A 97 17.90 5.58 20.09
N LEU A 98 16.90 6.11 20.82
CA LEU A 98 16.98 6.24 22.27
C LEU A 98 17.06 4.86 22.93
N VAL A 99 16.19 3.93 22.52
CA VAL A 99 16.20 2.54 23.00
C VAL A 99 17.53 1.85 22.68
N LEU A 100 18.03 2.04 21.46
CA LEU A 100 19.30 1.45 21.04
C LEU A 100 20.53 2.04 21.75
N MET A 101 20.48 3.30 22.19
CA MET A 101 21.53 3.93 23.00
C MET A 101 21.46 3.50 24.47
N GLU A 102 20.26 3.40 25.06
CA GLU A 102 20.08 2.96 26.44
C GLU A 102 20.46 1.48 26.63
N ASP A 103 20.09 0.62 25.67
CA ASP A 103 20.35 -0.82 25.71
C ASP A 103 21.64 -1.23 24.96
N GLU A 104 22.60 -0.32 24.81
CA GLU A 104 23.85 -0.58 24.08
C GLU A 104 24.63 -1.77 24.69
N GLY A 105 24.58 -1.91 26.02
CA GLY A 105 25.18 -3.04 26.75
C GLY A 105 24.48 -4.39 26.51
N LYS A 106 23.18 -4.39 26.20
CA LYS A 106 22.36 -5.60 26.01
C LYS A 106 22.46 -6.14 24.58
N HIS A 107 22.57 -5.26 23.58
CA HIS A 107 22.60 -5.62 22.16
C HIS A 107 24.01 -5.60 21.55
N GLY A 108 25.00 -5.05 22.25
CA GLY A 108 26.42 -5.09 21.88
C GLY A 108 26.68 -4.58 20.45
N ARG A 109 27.48 -5.33 19.68
CA ARG A 109 27.85 -4.95 18.29
C ARG A 109 26.65 -4.92 17.34
N TYR A 110 25.64 -5.75 17.55
CA TYR A 110 24.44 -5.80 16.71
C TYR A 110 23.59 -4.54 16.88
N GLY A 111 23.37 -4.11 18.14
CA GLY A 111 22.66 -2.87 18.46
C GLY A 111 23.35 -1.63 17.88
N ARG A 112 24.68 -1.55 17.98
CA ARG A 112 25.45 -0.44 17.37
C ARG A 112 25.31 -0.38 15.85
N MET A 113 25.30 -1.53 15.17
CA MET A 113 25.07 -1.56 13.73
C MET A 113 23.65 -1.09 13.40
N HIS A 114 22.63 -1.60 14.12
CA HIS A 114 21.25 -1.16 13.93
C HIS A 114 21.06 0.35 14.20
N LEU A 115 21.74 0.90 15.21
CA LEU A 115 21.73 2.32 15.53
C LEU A 115 22.34 3.16 14.41
N ALA A 116 23.49 2.75 13.88
CA ALA A 116 24.12 3.44 12.75
C ALA A 116 23.24 3.41 11.50
N TRP A 117 22.63 2.26 11.20
CA TRP A 117 21.66 2.13 10.10
C TRP A 117 20.42 3.00 10.32
N TRP A 118 19.89 3.05 11.54
CA TRP A 118 18.74 3.87 11.88
C TRP A 118 19.04 5.36 11.79
N ASN A 119 20.24 5.78 12.23
CA ASN A 119 20.67 7.17 12.13
C ASN A 119 20.88 7.59 10.67
N ALA A 120 21.53 6.75 9.85
CA ALA A 120 21.66 7.01 8.42
C ALA A 120 20.30 7.12 7.74
N TRP A 121 19.37 6.21 8.05
CA TRP A 121 17.99 6.28 7.55
C TRP A 121 17.28 7.57 7.99
N ARG A 122 17.41 7.95 9.27
CA ARG A 122 16.84 9.18 9.81
C ARG A 122 17.40 10.41 9.10
N GLU A 123 18.71 10.52 8.95
CA GLU A 123 19.37 11.62 8.24
C GLU A 123 18.85 11.72 6.81
N THR A 124 18.77 10.60 6.08
CA THR A 124 18.18 10.60 4.74
C THR A 124 16.72 11.03 4.73
N LEU A 125 15.91 10.60 5.70
CA LEU A 125 14.53 11.06 5.78
C LEU A 125 14.45 12.56 6.08
N TYR A 126 15.21 13.09 7.02
CA TYR A 126 15.16 14.52 7.34
C TYR A 126 15.67 15.40 6.20
N ASP A 127 16.69 14.96 5.47
CA ASP A 127 17.25 15.73 4.36
C ASP A 127 16.36 15.68 3.10
N TYR A 128 15.88 14.50 2.71
CA TYR A 128 15.18 14.33 1.43
C TYR A 128 13.65 14.48 1.52
N LEU A 129 13.03 14.13 2.65
CA LEU A 129 11.57 14.16 2.79
C LEU A 129 10.97 15.57 2.62
N PRO A 130 11.51 16.66 3.20
CA PRO A 130 10.89 17.97 3.07
C PRO A 130 10.90 18.47 1.62
N ASP A 131 12.01 18.27 0.91
CA ASP A 131 12.12 18.65 -0.50
C ASP A 131 11.19 17.82 -1.38
N LEU A 132 11.12 16.51 -1.15
CA LEU A 132 10.23 15.62 -1.88
C LEU A 132 8.75 15.98 -1.65
N VAL A 133 8.37 16.30 -0.41
CA VAL A 133 7.01 16.74 -0.07
C VAL A 133 6.70 18.09 -0.73
N ALA A 134 7.64 19.03 -0.69
CA ALA A 134 7.47 20.35 -1.31
C ALA A 134 7.30 20.25 -2.83
N ASP A 135 8.11 19.43 -3.50
CA ASP A 135 8.01 19.23 -4.94
C ASP A 135 6.74 18.46 -5.32
N THR A 136 6.35 17.46 -4.54
CA THR A 136 5.09 16.73 -4.74
C THR A 136 3.89 17.67 -4.58
N TYR A 137 3.91 18.51 -3.56
CA TYR A 137 2.86 19.51 -3.33
C TYR A 137 2.79 20.51 -4.48
N ARG A 138 3.94 21.07 -4.91
CA ARG A 138 4.01 22.01 -6.03
C ARG A 138 3.49 21.38 -7.33
N SER A 139 3.91 20.15 -7.62
CA SER A 139 3.46 19.40 -8.80
C SER A 139 1.94 19.16 -8.75
N THR A 140 1.42 18.72 -7.61
CA THR A 140 -0.01 18.44 -7.42
C THR A 140 -0.85 19.71 -7.57
N THR A 141 -0.42 20.83 -6.98
CA THR A 141 -1.11 22.12 -7.09
C THR A 141 -1.11 22.62 -8.54
N ASN A 142 0.02 22.51 -9.24
CA ASN A 142 0.10 22.87 -10.67
C ASN A 142 -0.83 22.01 -11.53
N TYR A 143 -0.88 20.70 -11.28
CA TYR A 143 -1.77 19.79 -11.99
C TYR A 143 -3.25 20.11 -11.72
N TYR A 144 -3.59 20.40 -10.46
CA TYR A 144 -4.93 20.79 -10.06
C TYR A 144 -5.38 22.08 -10.78
N HIS A 145 -4.54 23.11 -10.79
CA HIS A 145 -4.82 24.36 -11.51
C HIS A 145 -4.99 24.12 -13.02
N ALA A 146 -4.09 23.36 -13.65
CA ALA A 146 -4.19 23.05 -15.07
C ALA A 146 -5.49 22.29 -15.40
N SER A 147 -5.89 21.34 -14.56
CA SER A 147 -7.14 20.59 -14.71
C SER A 147 -8.38 21.49 -14.55
N TRP A 148 -8.35 22.38 -13.56
CA TRP A 148 -9.43 23.34 -13.34
C TRP A 148 -9.58 24.33 -14.49
N ASP A 149 -8.47 24.87 -15.00
CA ASP A 149 -8.46 25.79 -16.14
C ASP A 149 -8.97 25.11 -17.41
N ALA A 150 -8.58 23.87 -17.67
CA ALA A 150 -9.08 23.08 -18.80
C ALA A 150 -10.59 22.81 -18.69
N THR A 151 -11.06 22.52 -17.48
CA THR A 151 -12.50 22.30 -17.21
C THR A 151 -13.28 23.60 -17.44
N GLY A 152 -12.82 24.73 -16.90
CA GLY A 152 -13.45 26.03 -17.09
C GLY A 152 -13.51 26.48 -18.56
N ALA A 153 -12.43 26.23 -19.33
CA ALA A 153 -12.42 26.51 -20.77
C ALA A 153 -13.45 25.66 -21.53
N THR A 154 -13.59 24.38 -21.17
CA THR A 154 -14.57 23.46 -21.76
C THR A 154 -16.00 23.87 -21.43
N THR A 155 -16.27 24.26 -20.18
CA THR A 155 -17.58 24.73 -19.74
C THR A 155 -18.00 26.00 -20.49
N LYS A 156 -17.09 26.97 -20.69
CA LYS A 156 -17.38 28.18 -21.48
C LYS A 156 -17.73 27.87 -22.93
N ARG A 157 -16.99 26.96 -23.56
CA ARG A 157 -17.27 26.51 -24.94
C ARG A 157 -18.63 25.80 -25.03
N PHE A 158 -18.94 24.94 -24.06
CA PHE A 158 -20.22 24.25 -24.01
C PHE A 158 -21.39 25.23 -23.81
N GLY A 159 -21.23 26.22 -22.92
CA GLY A 159 -22.24 27.26 -22.69
C GLY A 159 -22.54 28.09 -23.94
N ALA A 160 -21.50 28.46 -24.72
CA ALA A 160 -21.68 29.16 -25.98
C ALA A 160 -22.43 28.32 -27.03
N VAL A 161 -22.11 27.03 -27.13
CA VAL A 161 -22.82 26.09 -28.03
C VAL A 161 -24.28 25.94 -27.61
N VAL A 162 -24.56 25.73 -26.32
CA VAL A 162 -25.93 25.64 -25.80
C VAL A 162 -26.72 26.90 -26.12
N TYR A 163 -26.12 28.08 -25.88
CA TYR A 163 -26.77 29.36 -26.17
C TYR A 163 -27.08 29.52 -27.67
N ALA A 164 -26.13 29.17 -28.55
CA ALA A 164 -26.34 29.19 -30.00
C ALA A 164 -27.46 28.23 -30.45
N VAL A 165 -27.49 27.01 -29.88
CA VAL A 165 -28.55 26.03 -30.15
C VAL A 165 -29.91 26.54 -29.67
N CYS A 166 -30.00 27.11 -28.46
CA CYS A 166 -31.23 27.72 -27.94
C CYS A 166 -31.76 28.83 -28.87
N TRP A 167 -30.88 29.74 -29.32
CA TRP A 167 -31.25 30.78 -30.27
C TRP A 167 -31.73 30.20 -31.60
N PHE A 168 -31.04 29.19 -32.12
CA PHE A 168 -31.43 28.51 -33.35
C PHE A 168 -32.80 27.85 -33.24
N VAL A 169 -33.09 27.18 -32.12
CA VAL A 169 -34.40 26.58 -31.83
C VAL A 169 -35.48 27.65 -31.74
N MET A 170 -35.22 28.77 -31.06
CA MET A 170 -36.17 29.89 -31.00
C MET A 170 -36.44 30.50 -32.38
N LEU A 171 -35.42 30.64 -33.23
CA LEU A 171 -35.58 31.09 -34.61
C LEU A 171 -36.42 30.11 -35.43
N LEU A 172 -36.16 28.81 -35.35
CA LEU A 172 -36.95 27.79 -36.04
C LEU A 172 -38.42 27.81 -35.59
N LEU A 173 -38.65 27.91 -34.28
CA LEU A 173 -40.01 28.03 -33.73
C LEU A 173 -40.70 29.31 -34.23
N SER A 174 -40.01 30.44 -34.24
CA SER A 174 -40.53 31.70 -34.78
C SER A 174 -40.93 31.54 -36.25
N VAL A 175 -40.03 31.05 -37.11
CA VAL A 175 -40.34 30.82 -38.53
C VAL A 175 -41.53 29.87 -38.70
N THR A 176 -41.55 28.76 -37.95
CA THR A 176 -42.61 27.76 -38.05
C THR A 176 -43.99 28.30 -37.65
N LEU A 177 -44.06 29.26 -36.73
CA LEU A 177 -45.31 29.87 -36.28
C LEU A 177 -45.75 31.06 -37.13
N TYR A 178 -44.81 31.93 -37.55
CA TYR A 178 -45.12 33.13 -38.32
C TYR A 178 -45.34 32.86 -39.81
N LEU A 179 -44.66 31.87 -40.39
CA LEU A 179 -44.79 31.55 -41.81
C LEU A 179 -46.21 31.09 -42.19
N PRO A 180 -46.89 30.21 -41.42
CA PRO A 180 -48.29 29.88 -41.64
C PRO A 180 -49.23 31.09 -41.54
N MET A 181 -49.00 31.95 -40.55
CA MET A 181 -49.82 33.15 -40.32
C MET A 181 -49.70 34.13 -41.50
N TRP A 182 -48.48 34.40 -41.94
CA TRP A 182 -48.23 35.24 -43.11
C TRP A 182 -48.82 34.64 -44.39
N THR A 183 -48.67 33.33 -44.60
CA THR A 183 -49.29 32.66 -45.76
C THR A 183 -50.81 32.70 -45.73
N TYR A 184 -51.41 32.60 -44.53
CA TYR A 184 -52.86 32.70 -44.35
C TYR A 184 -53.35 34.11 -44.66
N ASP A 185 -52.71 35.14 -44.09
CA ASP A 185 -53.07 36.55 -44.34
C ASP A 185 -52.91 36.93 -45.82
N PHE A 186 -51.84 36.45 -46.46
CA PHE A 186 -51.61 36.65 -47.89
C PHE A 186 -52.69 35.97 -48.74
N LEU A 187 -53.03 34.71 -48.44
CA LEU A 187 -54.10 33.99 -49.15
C LEU A 187 -55.46 34.66 -48.94
N ALA A 188 -55.78 35.07 -47.71
CA ALA A 188 -57.02 35.79 -47.40
C ALA A 188 -57.12 37.10 -48.19
N CYS A 189 -56.05 37.90 -48.22
CA CYS A 189 -56.00 39.14 -48.99
C CYS A 189 -56.21 38.90 -50.50
N VAL A 190 -55.53 37.91 -51.08
CA VAL A 190 -55.70 37.55 -52.50
C VAL A 190 -57.15 37.13 -52.77
N VAL A 191 -57.74 36.28 -51.93
CA VAL A 191 -59.13 35.83 -52.10
C VAL A 191 -60.12 37.01 -52.01
N ASP A 192 -59.99 37.89 -51.02
CA ASP A 192 -60.85 39.08 -50.88
C ASP A 192 -60.74 40.03 -52.09
N THR A 193 -59.53 40.16 -52.64
CA THR A 193 -59.29 40.97 -53.84
C THR A 193 -59.92 40.32 -55.10
N TRP A 194 -59.97 38.99 -55.18
CA TRP A 194 -60.61 38.28 -56.29
C TRP A 194 -62.14 38.26 -56.20
N VAL A 195 -62.71 38.28 -55.00
CA VAL A 195 -64.18 38.29 -54.77
C VAL A 195 -64.80 39.68 -54.98
N SER A 196 -63.99 40.74 -54.98
CA SER A 196 -64.43 42.13 -55.18
C SER A 196 -64.43 42.60 -56.64
N TRP A 197 -64.08 41.72 -57.58
CA TRP A 197 -64.23 41.88 -59.04
C TRP A 197 -65.39 41.03 -59.57
#